data_AF-A0A6A3LPU1-F1
#
_entry.id   AF-A0A6A3LPU1-F1
#
_cell.length_a   1.000
_cell.length_b   1.000
_cell.length_c   1.000
_cell.angle_alpha   90.00
_cell.angle_beta   90.00
_cell.angle_gamma   90.00
#
_symmetry.space_group_name_H-M   'P 1'
#
loop_
_entity.id
_entity.type
_entity.pdbx_description
1 polymer ?
#
loop_
_entity_poly.entity_id
_entity_poly.type
_entity_poly.pdbx_seq_one_letter_code
_entity_poly.pdbx_strand_id
1 'polypeptide(L)'
;MFKEQILPFLNPRPLPRSIVVMDNAKIHMYEELQDLVHATGALLFFLPPYSPDLNPIEVGFSLLKRWIQRYANMAFPEAPLVVLKVKRI
;
A
#
# COMPACT_ATOMS: atom_id res chain seq x y z
N MET A 1 3.21 3.04 13.28
CA MET A 1 2.61 3.35 11.95
C MET A 1 1.29 2.61 11.73
N PHE A 2 1.24 1.31 11.41
CA PHE A 2 -0.02 0.62 11.09
C PHE A 2 -1.06 0.71 12.22
N LYS A 3 -0.65 0.41 13.46
CA LYS A 3 -1.49 0.48 14.65
C LYS A 3 -2.11 1.87 14.88
N GLU A 4 -1.37 2.94 14.59
CA GLU A 4 -1.84 4.31 14.88
C GLU A 4 -2.61 4.92 13.69
N GLN A 5 -2.21 4.58 12.46
CA GLN A 5 -2.70 5.26 11.25
C GLN A 5 -3.69 4.45 10.44
N ILE A 6 -3.72 3.12 10.59
CA ILE A 6 -4.61 2.25 9.81
C ILE A 6 -5.65 1.59 10.70
N LEU A 7 -5.23 1.04 11.84
CA LEU A 7 -6.10 0.29 12.74
C LEU A 7 -7.39 1.05 13.17
N PRO A 8 -7.37 2.37 13.47
CA PRO A 8 -8.60 3.10 13.82
C PRO A 8 -9.65 3.13 12.69
N PHE A 9 -9.22 2.91 11.45
CA PHE A 9 -10.08 2.88 10.26
C PHE A 9 -10.54 1.46 9.90
N LEU A 10 -10.04 0.42 10.58
CA LEU A 10 -10.49 -0.97 10.42
C LEU A 10 -11.72 -1.30 11.29
N ASN A 11 -12.32 -0.29 11.90
CA ASN A 11 -13.59 -0.38 12.60
C ASN A 11 -14.70 -0.85 11.65
N PRO A 12 -15.86 -1.31 12.17
CA PRO A 12 -17.00 -1.81 11.37
C PRO A 12 -17.62 -0.82 10.37
N ARG A 13 -17.00 0.33 10.11
CA ARG A 13 -17.38 1.33 9.12
C ARG A 13 -16.31 1.36 8.00
N PRO A 14 -16.67 1.17 6.72
CA PRO A 14 -18.02 1.21 6.16
C PRO A 14 -18.81 -0.11 6.30
N LEU A 15 -18.15 -1.25 6.54
CA LEU A 15 -18.81 -2.55 6.72
C LEU A 15 -18.05 -3.45 7.71
N PRO A 16 -18.73 -4.32 8.48
CA PRO A 16 -18.06 -5.40 9.19
C PRO A 16 -17.36 -6.34 8.19
N ARG A 17 -16.21 -6.93 8.59
CA ARG A 17 -15.40 -7.86 7.78
C ARG A 17 -14.58 -7.21 6.65
N SER A 18 -14.07 -6.00 6.87
CA SER A 18 -13.04 -5.43 6.01
C SER A 18 -11.88 -6.41 5.82
N ILE A 19 -11.35 -6.48 4.61
CA ILE A 19 -10.22 -7.35 4.26
C ILE A 19 -8.98 -6.47 4.10
N VAL A 20 -7.99 -6.71 4.96
CA VAL A 20 -6.65 -6.12 4.86
C VAL A 20 -5.81 -7.04 3.99
N VAL A 21 -5.39 -6.55 2.82
CA VAL A 21 -4.46 -7.26 1.92
C VAL A 21 -3.07 -6.64 2.11
N MET A 22 -2.07 -7.47 2.42
CA MET A 22 -0.67 -7.05 2.53
C MET A 22 0.22 -7.85 1.58
N ASP A 23 1.27 -7.21 1.07
CA ASP A 23 2.33 -7.93 0.39
C ASP A 23 3.23 -8.66 1.41
N ASN A 24 4.08 -9.55 0.91
CA ASN A 24 4.85 -10.48 1.74
C ASN A 24 6.16 -9.85 2.29
N ALA A 25 6.25 -8.52 2.39
CA ALA A 25 7.44 -7.86 2.89
C ALA A 25 7.66 -8.15 4.39
N LYS A 26 8.91 -8.37 4.80
CA LYS A 26 9.25 -8.72 6.21
C LYS A 26 8.74 -7.70 7.23
N ILE A 27 8.65 -6.42 6.85
CA ILE A 27 8.12 -5.35 7.71
C ILE A 27 6.62 -5.50 8.01
N HIS A 28 5.90 -6.32 7.24
CA HIS A 28 4.49 -6.64 7.46
C HIS A 28 4.31 -7.95 8.23
N MET A 29 5.38 -8.67 8.55
CA MET A 29 5.34 -9.90 9.32
C MET A 29 5.78 -9.66 10.76
N TYR A 30 4.84 -9.22 11.60
CA TYR A 30 5.07 -9.11 13.04
C TYR A 30 3.91 -9.74 13.80
N GLU A 31 4.24 -10.35 14.93
CA GLU A 31 3.35 -11.24 15.69
C GLU A 31 2.01 -10.58 16.04
N GLU A 32 2.04 -9.31 16.45
CA GLU A 32 0.85 -8.61 16.93
C GLU A 32 -0.10 -8.16 15.80
N LEU A 33 0.34 -8.15 14.54
CA LEU A 33 -0.45 -7.60 13.42
C LEU A 33 -1.78 -8.33 13.28
N GLN A 34 -1.74 -9.66 13.28
CA GLN A 34 -2.92 -10.49 13.06
C GLN A 34 -3.95 -10.29 14.18
N ASP A 35 -3.49 -10.28 15.42
CA ASP A 35 -4.36 -10.08 16.59
C ASP A 35 -4.99 -8.69 16.58
N LEU A 36 -4.21 -7.65 16.24
CA LEU A 36 -4.72 -6.28 16.12
C LEU A 36 -5.82 -6.18 15.05
N VAL A 37 -5.60 -6.75 13.86
CA VAL A 37 -6.59 -6.70 12.76
C VAL A 37 -7.85 -7.50 13.13
N HIS A 38 -7.70 -8.70 13.68
CA HIS A 38 -8.85 -9.53 14.05
C HIS A 38 -9.67 -8.93 15.20
N ALA A 39 -9.04 -8.21 16.13
CA ALA A 39 -9.73 -7.51 17.21
C ALA A 39 -10.73 -6.44 16.72
N THR A 40 -10.58 -5.93 15.49
CA THR A 40 -11.55 -4.98 14.89
C THR A 40 -12.69 -5.68 14.15
N GLY A 41 -12.64 -7.01 14.02
CA GLY A 41 -13.55 -7.81 13.18
C GLY A 41 -13.18 -7.80 11.69
N ALA A 42 -11.99 -7.31 11.33
CA ALA A 42 -11.43 -7.40 9.99
C ALA A 42 -10.67 -8.72 9.77
N LEU A 43 -10.39 -9.04 8.52
CA LEU A 43 -9.61 -10.22 8.11
C LEU A 43 -8.26 -9.76 7.53
N LEU A 44 -7.21 -10.55 7.73
CA LEU A 44 -5.88 -10.29 7.19
C LEU A 44 -5.51 -11.36 6.13
N PHE A 45 -5.09 -10.92 4.95
CA PHE A 45 -4.60 -11.77 3.87
C PHE A 45 -3.22 -11.29 3.40
N PHE A 46 -2.28 -12.22 3.31
CA PHE A 46 -0.98 -11.99 2.69
C PHE A 46 -0.99 -12.48 1.25
N LEU A 47 -0.40 -11.68 0.36
CA LEU A 47 -0.21 -12.09 -1.03
C LEU A 47 0.94 -13.11 -1.14
N PRO A 48 0.86 -14.04 -2.11
CA PRO A 48 1.96 -14.94 -2.38
C PRO A 48 3.23 -14.16 -2.79
N PRO A 49 4.43 -14.71 -2.51
CA PRO A 49 5.68 -14.10 -2.94
C PRO A 49 5.69 -13.77 -4.44
N TYR A 50 6.31 -12.66 -4.80
CA TYR A 50 6.49 -12.23 -6.20
C TYR A 50 5.19 -12.14 -7.01
N SER A 51 4.05 -11.84 -6.36
CA SER A 51 2.74 -11.71 -7.01
C SER A 51 2.23 -10.26 -7.01
N PRO A 52 2.98 -9.30 -7.61
CA PRO A 52 2.56 -7.89 -7.64
C PRO A 52 1.25 -7.71 -8.42
N ASP A 53 0.97 -8.57 -9.39
CA ASP A 53 -0.27 -8.54 -10.18
C ASP A 53 -1.53 -8.75 -9.33
N LEU A 54 -1.40 -9.37 -8.15
CA LEU A 54 -2.48 -9.57 -7.20
C LEU A 54 -2.64 -8.41 -6.20
N ASN A 55 -1.73 -7.43 -6.22
CA ASN A 55 -1.78 -6.30 -5.30
C ASN A 55 -2.55 -5.12 -5.91
N PRO A 56 -3.78 -4.81 -5.43
CA PRO A 56 -4.62 -3.79 -6.06
C PRO A 56 -3.99 -2.39 -6.07
N ILE A 57 -3.06 -2.10 -5.15
CA ILE A 57 -2.40 -0.80 -5.06
C ILE A 57 -1.47 -0.52 -6.26
N GLU A 58 -1.02 -1.56 -6.97
CA GLU A 58 -0.11 -1.41 -8.12
C GLU A 58 -0.74 -0.64 -9.27
N VAL A 59 -2.06 -0.76 -9.46
CA VAL A 59 -2.80 0.04 -10.46
C VAL A 59 -2.76 1.52 -10.07
N GLY A 60 -3.02 1.82 -8.79
CA GLY A 60 -2.96 3.19 -8.26
C GLY A 60 -1.55 3.79 -8.38
N PHE A 61 -0.52 3.05 -8.00
CA PHE A 61 0.86 3.49 -8.16
C PHE A 61 1.27 3.67 -9.61
N SER A 62 0.77 2.83 -10.52
CA SER A 62 1.03 2.98 -11.97
C SER A 62 0.45 4.29 -12.51
N LEU A 63 -0.77 4.65 -12.09
CA LEU A 63 -1.38 5.94 -12.46
C LEU A 63 -0.61 7.12 -11.84
N LEU A 64 -0.24 7.02 -10.56
CA LEU A 64 0.54 8.05 -9.87
C LEU A 64 1.90 8.27 -10.54
N LYS A 65 2.64 7.19 -10.86
CA LYS A 65 3.92 7.27 -11.57
C LYS A 65 3.77 7.96 -12.93
N ARG A 66 2.74 7.63 -13.70
CA ARG A 66 2.45 8.30 -14.98
C ARG A 66 2.17 9.78 -14.81
N TRP A 67 1.39 10.15 -13.79
CA TRP A 67 1.12 11.55 -13.46
C TRP A 67 2.41 12.28 -13.09
N ILE A 68 3.21 11.71 -12.20
CA ILE A 68 4.51 12.26 -11.76
C ILE A 68 5.45 12.47 -12.96
N GLN A 69 5.53 11.51 -13.88
CA GLN A 69 6.37 11.63 -15.09
C GLN A 69 5.89 12.77 -16.00
N ARG A 70 4.58 12.91 -16.18
CA ARG A 70 3.99 13.98 -17.00
C ARG A 70 4.19 15.37 -16.40
N TYR A 71 4.15 15.47 -15.06
CA TYR A 71 4.23 16.73 -14.32
C TYR A 71 5.51 16.82 -13.48
N ALA A 72 6.61 16.23 -13.94
CA ALA A 72 7.85 16.12 -13.17
C ALA A 72 8.38 17.49 -12.70
N ASN A 73 8.28 18.52 -13.54
CA ASN A 73 8.66 19.89 -13.21
C ASN A 73 7.85 20.49 -12.06
N MET A 74 6.60 20.06 -11.87
CA MET A 74 5.75 20.51 -10.76
C MET A 74 5.95 19.67 -9.51
N ALA A 75 6.03 18.35 -9.68
CA ALA A 75 6.17 17.41 -8.56
C ALA A 75 7.57 17.46 -7.92
N PHE A 76 8.60 17.72 -8.72
CA PHE A 76 9.99 17.78 -8.30
C PHE A 76 10.71 18.97 -8.96
N PRO A 77 10.43 20.21 -8.53
CA PRO A 77 10.95 21.42 -9.18
C PRO A 77 12.48 21.49 -9.22
N GLU A 78 13.14 21.03 -8.15
CA GLU A 78 14.60 21.08 -8.01
C GLU A 78 15.35 20.04 -8.86
N ALA A 79 14.68 18.93 -9.22
CA ALA A 79 15.34 17.81 -9.88
C ALA A 79 14.38 16.98 -10.77
N PRO A 80 13.67 17.59 -11.73
CA PRO A 80 12.63 16.90 -12.49
C PRO A 80 13.20 15.78 -13.37
N LEU A 81 14.44 15.93 -13.84
CA LEU A 81 15.11 14.95 -14.69
C LEU A 81 15.48 13.65 -13.95
N VAL A 82 15.59 13.67 -12.61
CA VAL A 82 15.91 12.46 -11.82
C VAL A 82 14.76 11.47 -11.87
N VAL A 83 13.54 11.98 -11.78
CA VAL A 83 12.29 11.20 -11.79
C VAL A 83 12.07 10.52 -13.13
N LEU A 84 12.46 11.18 -14.22
CA LEU A 84 12.38 10.64 -15.58
C LEU A 84 13.41 9.55 -15.86
N LYS A 85 14.47 9.45 -15.05
CA LYS A 85 15.52 8.42 -15.17
C LYS A 85 15.17 7.11 -14.47
N VAL A 86 14.09 7.07 -13.66
CA VAL A 86 13.64 5.85 -13.00
C VAL A 86 13.09 4.89 -14.06
N LYS A 87 13.86 3.84 -14.39
CA LYS A 87 13.42 2.79 -15.31
C LYS A 87 12.19 2.07 -14.75
N ARG A 88 11.27 1.69 -15.63
CA ARG A 88 10.22 0.71 -15.29
C ARG A 88 10.93 -0.58 -14.86
N ILE A 89 10.60 -1.05 -13.66
CA ILE A 89 10.86 -2.42 -13.22
C ILE A 89 9.93 -3.33 -14.02
#